data_AF-A0A7Y7WQL2-F1
#
_entry.id   AF-A0A7Y7WQL2-F1
#
_cell.length_a   1.000
_cell.length_b   1.000
_cell.length_c   1.000
_cell.angle_alpha   90.00
_cell.angle_beta   90.00
_cell.angle_gamma   90.00
#
_symmetry.space_group_name_H-M   'P 1'
#
loop_
_entity.id
_entity.type
_entity.pdbx_description
1 polymer ?
#
loop_
_entity_poly.entity_id
_entity_poly.type
_entity_poly.pdbx_seq_one_letter_code
_entity_poly.pdbx_strand_id
1 'polypeptide(L)'
;MKGRFYWMGLAAFASKQVKCGLDFIPDALAVSVGDYLPNPMAIGKDGLGKGNFWLFQDIFVWHWFYSQFPEQFEECALERNALNCPELALAGLKSLPWAEEALATLNNFKVNSYILEAFEIIKKCEQATTENKPDLQFDSLLAIANHEQLEILQPLIYENQIFQKVLDLQALTEGFPGFPLRVAAFSTTCDVEEEKLREQMTEGDLYNETHRMNFITKIANTYHLLMQYNTEYMEECITSISNWSNAA
;
A
#
# COMPACT_ATOMS: atom_id res chain seq x y z
N MET A 1 11.05 13.25 4.91
CA MET A 1 9.59 12.99 5.11
C MET A 1 9.29 12.96 6.60
N LYS A 2 8.53 13.93 7.12
CA LYS A 2 8.34 14.12 8.56
C LYS A 2 6.88 14.46 8.89
N GLY A 3 6.33 13.86 9.93
CA GLY A 3 4.97 14.12 10.40
C GLY A 3 3.90 13.36 9.62
N ARG A 4 2.84 14.04 9.18
CA ARG A 4 1.61 13.46 8.60
C ARG A 4 1.78 12.52 7.39
N PHE A 5 2.95 12.46 6.76
CA PHE A 5 3.23 11.63 5.58
C PHE A 5 4.15 10.44 5.88
N TYR A 6 4.29 10.05 7.16
CA TYR A 6 5.23 8.99 7.54
C TYR A 6 4.90 7.63 6.92
N TRP A 7 3.62 7.22 6.93
CA TRP A 7 3.16 6.04 6.20
C TRP A 7 3.42 6.15 4.69
N MET A 8 3.25 7.32 4.07
CA MET A 8 3.52 7.49 2.64
C MET A 8 5.00 7.25 2.28
N GLY A 9 5.91 7.57 3.19
CA GLY A 9 7.33 7.24 3.03
C GLY A 9 7.56 5.73 2.97
N LEU A 10 6.88 4.95 3.81
CA LEU A 10 6.91 3.49 3.72
C LEU A 10 6.20 2.99 2.45
N ALA A 11 5.04 3.55 2.12
CA ALA A 11 4.24 3.18 0.96
C ALA A 11 5.00 3.38 -0.36
N ALA A 12 5.97 4.31 -0.42
CA ALA A 12 6.85 4.45 -1.58
C ALA A 12 7.66 3.16 -1.84
N PHE A 13 8.22 2.53 -0.80
CA PHE A 13 8.92 1.25 -0.93
C PHE A 13 7.96 0.10 -1.28
N ALA A 14 6.75 0.09 -0.73
CA ALA A 14 5.73 -0.91 -1.06
C ALA A 14 5.28 -0.80 -2.53
N SER A 15 4.97 0.40 -2.99
CA SER A 15 4.61 0.70 -4.40
C SER A 15 5.75 0.33 -5.36
N LYS A 16 7.00 0.57 -4.95
CA LYS A 16 8.20 0.10 -5.65
C LYS A 16 8.24 -1.43 -5.78
N GLN A 17 7.90 -2.17 -4.72
CA GLN A 17 7.80 -3.64 -4.80
C GLN A 17 6.66 -4.11 -5.70
N VAL A 18 5.53 -3.42 -5.70
CA VAL A 18 4.45 -3.70 -6.65
C VAL A 18 4.96 -3.51 -8.09
N LYS A 19 5.61 -2.38 -8.40
CA LYS A 19 6.22 -2.16 -9.72
C LYS A 19 7.19 -3.27 -10.10
N CYS A 20 8.08 -3.65 -9.19
CA CYS A 20 9.01 -4.75 -9.42
C CYS A 20 8.30 -6.08 -9.73
N GLY A 21 7.22 -6.40 -9.03
CA GLY A 21 6.40 -7.58 -9.32
C GLY A 21 5.70 -7.50 -10.68
N LEU A 22 5.23 -6.30 -11.08
CA LEU A 22 4.60 -6.07 -12.37
C LEU A 22 5.60 -6.16 -13.54
N ASP A 23 6.80 -5.57 -13.37
CA ASP A 23 7.90 -5.61 -14.35
C ASP A 23 8.48 -7.02 -14.51
N PHE A 24 8.40 -7.83 -13.45
CA PHE A 24 8.85 -9.21 -13.45
C PHE A 24 8.01 -10.13 -14.35
N ILE A 25 6.75 -9.77 -14.62
CA ILE A 25 5.82 -10.55 -15.45
C ILE A 25 5.86 -10.01 -16.89
N PRO A 26 6.54 -10.66 -17.85
CA PRO A 26 6.56 -10.19 -19.22
C PRO A 26 5.15 -10.26 -19.81
N ASP A 27 4.70 -9.21 -20.50
CA ASP A 27 3.37 -9.17 -21.12
C ASP A 27 3.11 -10.37 -22.04
N ALA A 28 4.15 -10.87 -22.71
CA ALA A 28 4.08 -12.06 -23.57
C ALA A 28 3.75 -13.36 -22.82
N LEU A 29 4.08 -13.46 -21.54
CA LEU A 29 3.73 -14.60 -20.69
C LEU A 29 2.45 -14.38 -19.87
N ALA A 30 1.91 -13.16 -19.84
CA ALA A 30 0.61 -12.84 -19.27
C ALA A 30 -0.56 -13.12 -20.24
N VAL A 31 -0.26 -13.43 -21.51
CA VAL A 31 -1.25 -13.89 -22.50
C VAL A 31 -1.81 -15.26 -22.08
N SER A 32 -3.13 -15.43 -22.15
CA SER A 32 -3.81 -16.68 -21.80
C SER A 32 -3.31 -17.84 -22.68
N VAL A 33 -2.94 -18.95 -22.04
CA VAL A 33 -2.71 -20.22 -22.75
C VAL A 33 -4.09 -20.87 -22.98
N GLY A 34 -4.83 -20.31 -23.94
CA GLY A 34 -6.18 -20.72 -24.30
C GLY A 34 -7.28 -20.16 -23.39
N ASP A 35 -8.48 -19.99 -23.95
CA ASP A 35 -9.66 -19.36 -23.34
C ASP A 35 -10.22 -20.05 -22.07
N TYR A 36 -9.58 -21.11 -21.57
CA TYR A 36 -10.15 -22.00 -20.55
C TYR A 36 -9.36 -22.08 -19.24
N LEU A 37 -8.11 -21.62 -19.17
CA LEU A 37 -7.37 -21.55 -17.90
C LEU A 37 -6.95 -20.11 -17.58
N PRO A 38 -7.36 -19.56 -16.44
CA PRO A 38 -6.93 -18.22 -16.06
C PRO A 38 -5.43 -18.26 -15.77
N ASN A 39 -4.68 -17.35 -16.41
CA ASN A 39 -3.23 -17.28 -16.28
C ASN A 39 -2.86 -16.71 -14.89
N PRO A 40 -2.21 -17.48 -14.01
CA PRO A 40 -1.83 -17.03 -12.67
C PRO A 40 -1.06 -15.71 -12.65
N MET A 41 -0.24 -15.46 -13.68
CA MET A 41 0.52 -14.22 -13.77
C MET A 41 -0.34 -13.01 -14.17
N ALA A 42 -1.33 -13.21 -15.04
CA ALA A 42 -2.28 -12.15 -15.38
C ALA A 42 -3.16 -11.78 -14.16
N ILE A 43 -3.60 -12.79 -13.40
CA ILE A 43 -4.34 -12.59 -12.14
C ILE A 43 -3.48 -11.86 -11.11
N GLY A 44 -2.23 -12.26 -10.95
CA GLY A 44 -1.27 -11.59 -10.07
C GLY A 44 -1.09 -10.11 -10.45
N LYS A 45 -0.89 -9.83 -11.74
CA LYS A 45 -0.73 -8.48 -12.29
C LYS A 45 -1.98 -7.62 -12.09
N ASP A 46 -3.17 -8.15 -12.36
CA ASP A 46 -4.44 -7.46 -12.16
C ASP A 46 -4.70 -7.15 -10.69
N GLY A 47 -4.50 -8.14 -9.79
CA GLY A 47 -4.64 -7.95 -8.35
C GLY A 47 -3.69 -6.90 -7.78
N LEU A 48 -2.40 -6.99 -8.12
CA LEU A 48 -1.39 -6.02 -7.68
C LEU A 48 -1.68 -4.61 -8.22
N GLY A 49 -2.08 -4.49 -9.48
CA GLY A 49 -2.46 -3.23 -10.11
C GLY A 49 -3.72 -2.61 -9.48
N LYS A 50 -4.79 -3.39 -9.35
CA LYS A 50 -6.06 -2.99 -8.73
C LYS A 50 -5.85 -2.53 -7.29
N GLY A 51 -5.18 -3.34 -6.48
CA GLY A 51 -4.89 -3.04 -5.08
C GLY A 51 -4.12 -1.73 -4.91
N ASN A 52 -2.97 -1.59 -5.58
CA ASN A 52 -2.13 -0.40 -5.46
C ASN A 52 -2.82 0.87 -6.00
N PHE A 53 -3.56 0.76 -7.10
CA PHE A 53 -4.28 1.89 -7.69
C PHE A 53 -5.39 2.41 -6.77
N TRP A 54 -6.28 1.54 -6.30
CA TRP A 54 -7.41 1.95 -5.47
C TRP A 54 -7.01 2.30 -4.03
N LEU A 55 -5.95 1.69 -3.51
CA LEU A 55 -5.29 2.14 -2.28
C LEU A 55 -4.83 3.59 -2.37
N PHE A 56 -4.19 3.95 -3.48
CA PHE A 56 -3.78 5.34 -3.73
C PHE A 56 -5.00 6.26 -3.83
N GLN A 57 -6.03 5.88 -4.59
CA GLN A 57 -7.25 6.70 -4.71
C GLN A 57 -7.92 6.98 -3.35
N ASP A 58 -7.82 6.06 -2.39
CA ASP A 58 -8.39 6.27 -1.06
C ASP A 58 -7.49 7.11 -0.14
N ILE A 59 -6.30 6.61 0.18
CA ILE A 59 -5.44 7.13 1.26
C ILE A 59 -4.85 8.50 0.90
N PHE A 60 -4.48 8.71 -0.37
CA PHE A 60 -3.94 10.00 -0.81
C PHE A 60 -4.96 11.12 -0.57
N VAL A 61 -6.24 10.89 -0.87
CA VAL A 61 -7.29 11.90 -0.76
C VAL A 61 -7.51 12.30 0.71
N TRP A 62 -7.43 11.35 1.65
CA TRP A 62 -7.50 11.66 3.08
C TRP A 62 -6.38 12.60 3.53
N HIS A 63 -5.15 12.26 3.15
CA HIS A 63 -3.96 13.03 3.51
C HIS A 63 -3.94 14.39 2.82
N TRP A 64 -4.32 14.46 1.55
CA TRP A 64 -4.44 15.71 0.81
C TRP A 64 -5.47 16.61 1.48
N PHE A 65 -6.67 16.10 1.79
CA PHE A 65 -7.72 16.89 2.44
C PHE A 65 -7.26 17.41 3.81
N TYR A 66 -6.70 16.55 4.67
CA TYR A 66 -6.14 16.96 5.96
C TYR A 66 -4.98 17.96 5.81
N SER A 67 -4.18 17.86 4.74
CA SER A 67 -3.10 18.83 4.45
C SER A 67 -3.61 20.25 4.18
N GLN A 68 -4.78 20.36 3.56
CA GLN A 68 -5.37 21.65 3.20
C GLN A 68 -6.29 22.18 4.29
N PHE A 69 -7.03 21.30 4.97
CA PHE A 69 -8.14 21.64 5.87
C PHE A 69 -8.07 20.83 7.18
N PRO A 70 -7.00 20.95 7.97
CA PRO A 70 -6.82 20.13 9.18
C PRO A 70 -7.87 20.43 10.27
N GLU A 71 -8.38 21.66 10.34
CA GLU A 71 -9.38 22.05 11.35
C GLU A 71 -10.78 21.50 11.02
N GLN A 72 -11.09 21.35 9.73
CA GLN A 72 -12.38 20.86 9.24
C GLN A 72 -12.39 19.34 9.02
N PHE A 73 -11.25 18.66 9.21
CA PHE A 73 -11.11 17.26 8.85
C PHE A 73 -12.14 16.36 9.52
N GLU A 74 -12.28 16.46 10.84
CA GLU A 74 -13.18 15.59 11.62
C GLU A 74 -14.65 15.76 11.22
N GLU A 75 -15.08 17.01 10.96
CA GLU A 75 -16.46 17.31 10.54
C GLU A 75 -16.73 16.83 9.11
N CYS A 76 -15.85 17.17 8.17
CA CYS A 76 -16.06 16.87 6.75
C CYS A 76 -15.73 15.41 6.38
N ALA A 77 -14.92 14.69 7.17
CA ALA A 77 -14.61 13.29 6.89
C ALA A 77 -15.86 12.42 6.86
N LEU A 78 -16.84 12.71 7.71
CA LEU A 78 -18.13 12.01 7.78
C LEU A 78 -18.97 12.15 6.50
N GLU A 79 -18.75 13.20 5.72
CA GLU A 79 -19.49 13.46 4.49
C GLU A 79 -18.88 12.77 3.26
N ARG A 80 -17.65 12.27 3.36
CA ARG A 80 -16.95 11.65 2.23
C ARG A 80 -17.73 10.43 1.75
N ASN A 81 -18.17 10.48 0.50
CA ASN A 81 -18.82 9.39 -0.20
C ASN A 81 -18.73 9.66 -1.70
N ALA A 82 -18.18 8.72 -2.46
CA ALA A 82 -18.04 8.82 -3.91
C ALA A 82 -19.37 9.15 -4.62
N LEU A 83 -20.50 8.67 -4.11
CA LEU A 83 -21.82 8.90 -4.70
C LEU A 83 -22.35 10.32 -4.51
N ASN A 84 -21.78 11.09 -3.58
CA ASN A 84 -22.13 12.49 -3.34
C ASN A 84 -21.33 13.44 -4.24
N CYS A 85 -20.39 12.93 -5.05
CA CYS A 85 -19.59 13.75 -5.96
C CYS A 85 -20.46 14.42 -7.04
N PRO A 86 -20.08 15.62 -7.52
CA PRO A 86 -20.69 16.22 -8.71
C PRO A 86 -20.69 15.25 -9.90
N GLU A 87 -21.70 15.34 -10.77
CA GLU A 87 -21.92 14.38 -11.87
C GLU A 87 -20.68 14.14 -12.73
N LEU A 88 -19.94 15.20 -13.09
CA LEU A 88 -18.70 15.10 -13.86
C LEU A 88 -17.59 14.34 -13.13
N ALA A 89 -17.44 14.57 -11.82
CA ALA A 89 -16.45 13.88 -11.00
C ALA A 89 -16.83 12.40 -10.82
N LEU A 90 -18.12 12.10 -10.59
CA LEU A 90 -18.61 10.74 -10.49
C LEU A 90 -18.45 9.98 -11.82
N ALA A 91 -18.69 10.64 -12.96
CA ALA A 91 -18.47 10.04 -14.28
C ALA A 91 -16.99 9.71 -14.51
N GLY A 92 -16.08 10.61 -14.14
CA GLY A 92 -14.63 10.36 -14.20
C GLY A 92 -14.19 9.24 -13.25
N LEU A 93 -14.76 9.16 -12.06
CA LEU A 93 -14.46 8.09 -11.11
C LEU A 93 -14.94 6.72 -11.63
N LYS A 94 -16.14 6.67 -12.23
CA LYS A 94 -16.71 5.46 -12.81
C LYS A 94 -16.01 5.00 -14.09
N SER A 95 -15.26 5.87 -14.77
CA SER A 95 -14.47 5.49 -15.94
C SER A 95 -13.11 4.88 -15.60
N LEU A 96 -12.71 4.89 -14.33
CA LEU A 96 -11.46 4.28 -13.89
C LEU A 96 -11.51 2.74 -13.99
N PRO A 97 -10.35 2.08 -14.20
CA PRO A 97 -10.27 0.63 -14.17
C PRO A 97 -10.80 0.04 -12.86
N TRP A 98 -11.58 -1.04 -12.95
CA TRP A 98 -12.20 -1.74 -11.82
C TRP A 98 -13.18 -0.91 -10.97
N ALA A 99 -13.61 0.27 -11.43
CA ALA A 99 -14.39 1.20 -10.60
C ALA A 99 -15.70 0.64 -10.04
N GLU A 100 -16.46 -0.13 -10.85
CA GLU A 100 -17.73 -0.70 -10.39
C GLU A 100 -17.53 -1.63 -9.19
N GLU A 101 -16.58 -2.56 -9.29
CA GLU A 101 -16.24 -3.49 -8.22
C GLU A 101 -15.59 -2.73 -7.03
N ALA A 102 -14.56 -1.93 -7.30
CA ALA A 102 -13.78 -1.29 -6.25
C ALA A 102 -14.60 -0.29 -5.43
N LEU A 103 -15.43 0.55 -6.06
CA LEU A 103 -16.26 1.51 -5.31
C LEU A 103 -17.28 0.82 -4.41
N ALA A 104 -17.86 -0.29 -4.87
CA ALA A 104 -18.78 -1.08 -4.05
C ALA A 104 -18.05 -1.72 -2.87
N THR A 105 -16.91 -2.37 -3.12
CA THR A 105 -16.10 -3.05 -2.09
C THR A 105 -15.53 -2.08 -1.06
N LEU A 106 -15.07 -0.90 -1.49
CA LEU A 106 -14.48 0.14 -0.64
C LEU A 106 -15.51 1.06 0.00
N ASN A 107 -16.76 0.61 0.09
CA ASN A 107 -17.88 1.35 0.69
C ASN A 107 -17.98 2.81 0.18
N ASN A 108 -17.73 3.02 -1.11
CA ASN A 108 -17.71 4.33 -1.76
C ASN A 108 -16.79 5.35 -1.05
N PHE A 109 -15.66 4.90 -0.51
CA PHE A 109 -14.68 5.71 0.24
C PHE A 109 -15.25 6.40 1.48
N LYS A 110 -16.31 5.87 2.08
CA LYS A 110 -16.82 6.40 3.35
C LYS A 110 -15.78 6.24 4.45
N VAL A 111 -15.79 7.18 5.36
CA VAL A 111 -14.97 7.12 6.58
C VAL A 111 -15.29 5.88 7.41
N ASN A 112 -14.28 5.37 8.11
CA ASN A 112 -14.40 4.29 9.11
C ASN A 112 -13.60 4.66 10.37
N SER A 113 -13.59 3.78 11.37
CA SER A 113 -12.88 4.04 12.63
C SER A 113 -11.35 4.06 12.46
N TYR A 114 -10.79 3.21 11.59
CA TYR A 114 -9.34 3.11 11.41
C TYR A 114 -8.75 4.42 10.86
N ILE A 115 -9.40 5.03 9.87
CA ILE A 115 -8.91 6.29 9.31
C ILE A 115 -9.08 7.46 10.31
N LEU A 116 -10.15 7.48 11.10
CA LEU A 116 -10.33 8.50 12.14
C LEU A 116 -9.24 8.38 13.22
N GLU A 117 -8.97 7.17 13.69
CA GLU A 117 -7.89 6.89 14.65
C GLU A 117 -6.53 7.32 14.10
N ALA A 118 -6.22 6.95 12.86
CA ALA A 118 -4.97 7.32 12.20
C ALA A 118 -4.76 8.85 12.18
N PHE A 119 -5.78 9.61 11.77
CA PHE A 119 -5.67 11.07 11.70
C PHE A 119 -5.71 11.75 13.07
N GLU A 120 -6.34 11.15 14.07
CA GLU A 120 -6.22 11.62 15.46
C GLU A 120 -4.77 11.48 15.97
N ILE A 121 -4.10 10.37 15.68
CA ILE A 121 -2.69 10.16 16.05
C ILE A 121 -1.78 11.11 15.27
N ILE A 122 -2.04 11.33 13.97
CA ILE A 122 -1.32 12.35 13.19
C ILE A 122 -1.45 13.72 13.85
N LYS A 123 -2.66 14.15 14.21
CA LYS A 123 -2.89 15.43 14.89
C LYS A 123 -2.11 15.54 16.20
N LYS A 124 -2.07 14.48 17.00
CA LYS A 124 -1.22 14.39 18.21
C LYS A 124 0.26 14.50 17.88
N CYS A 125 0.74 13.79 16.85
CA CYS A 125 2.14 13.84 16.39
C CYS A 125 2.57 15.26 16.01
N GLU A 126 1.69 16.03 15.38
CA GLU A 126 2.00 17.40 14.94
C GLU A 126 2.12 18.39 16.10
N GLN A 127 1.38 18.14 17.18
CA GLN A 127 1.37 18.93 18.41
C GLN A 127 2.43 18.48 19.42
N ALA A 128 2.99 17.28 19.25
CA ALA A 128 3.93 16.69 20.18
C ALA A 128 5.30 17.40 20.23
N THR A 129 6.02 17.20 21.32
CA THR A 129 7.44 17.55 21.46
C THR A 129 8.33 16.62 20.63
N THR A 130 9.57 17.03 20.34
CA THR A 130 10.51 16.21 19.55
C THR A 130 10.75 14.82 20.13
N GLU A 131 10.75 14.68 21.45
CA GLU A 131 10.97 13.39 22.13
C GLU A 131 9.85 12.38 21.86
N ASN A 132 8.59 12.81 21.87
CA ASN A 132 7.43 11.93 21.69
C ASN A 132 7.04 11.71 20.21
N LYS A 133 7.66 12.46 19.28
CA LYS A 133 7.30 12.42 17.85
C LYS A 133 7.57 11.06 17.18
N PRO A 134 8.71 10.39 17.39
CA PRO A 134 8.98 9.11 16.75
C PRO A 134 7.92 8.05 17.05
N ASP A 135 7.52 7.90 18.31
CA ASP A 135 6.51 6.92 18.71
C ASP A 135 5.16 7.21 18.05
N LEU A 136 4.72 8.48 18.06
CA LEU A 136 3.48 8.88 17.39
C LEU A 136 3.53 8.73 15.86
N GLN A 137 4.70 8.89 15.24
CA GLN A 137 4.90 8.60 13.82
C GLN A 137 4.74 7.11 13.54
N PHE A 138 5.30 6.26 14.39
CA PHE A 138 5.16 4.81 14.28
C PHE A 138 3.71 4.37 14.48
N ASP A 139 3.05 4.87 15.52
CA ASP A 139 1.65 4.57 15.82
C ASP A 139 0.72 5.00 14.69
N SER A 140 0.88 6.22 14.16
CA SER A 140 0.08 6.68 13.02
C SER A 140 0.33 5.86 11.76
N LEU A 141 1.56 5.39 11.53
CA LEU A 141 1.85 4.50 10.41
C LEU A 141 1.12 3.17 10.54
N LEU A 142 1.15 2.54 11.72
CA LEU A 142 0.43 1.28 11.95
C LEU A 142 -1.10 1.46 11.85
N ALA A 143 -1.64 2.58 12.33
CA ALA A 143 -3.05 2.90 12.21
C ALA A 143 -3.48 3.04 10.73
N ILE A 144 -2.70 3.72 9.90
CA ILE A 144 -2.97 3.78 8.45
C ILE A 144 -2.81 2.40 7.81
N ALA A 145 -1.82 1.60 8.23
CA ALA A 145 -1.63 0.26 7.71
C ALA A 145 -2.80 -0.68 8.04
N ASN A 146 -3.46 -0.51 9.19
CA ASN A 146 -4.70 -1.22 9.51
C ASN A 146 -5.82 -0.85 8.54
N HIS A 147 -6.02 0.44 8.25
CA HIS A 147 -7.01 0.90 7.26
C HIS A 147 -6.68 0.35 5.85
N GLU A 148 -5.43 0.50 5.41
CA GLU A 148 -4.94 -0.07 4.16
C GLU A 148 -5.25 -1.56 4.07
N GLN A 149 -4.90 -2.32 5.10
CA GLN A 149 -5.03 -3.76 5.02
C GLN A 149 -6.49 -4.19 5.11
N LEU A 150 -7.19 -3.81 6.17
CA LEU A 150 -8.48 -4.41 6.52
C LEU A 150 -9.64 -3.84 5.69
N GLU A 151 -9.55 -2.57 5.31
CA GLU A 151 -10.67 -1.86 4.68
C GLU A 151 -10.49 -1.71 3.16
N ILE A 152 -9.26 -1.86 2.68
CA ILE A 152 -8.93 -1.72 1.26
C ILE A 152 -8.43 -3.03 0.69
N LEU A 153 -7.21 -3.45 1.03
CA LEU A 153 -6.54 -4.55 0.33
C LEU A 153 -7.18 -5.91 0.62
N GLN A 154 -7.63 -6.14 1.86
CA GLN A 154 -8.23 -7.40 2.26
C GLN A 154 -9.46 -7.74 1.41
N PRO A 155 -10.53 -6.93 1.41
CA PRO A 155 -11.72 -7.25 0.64
C PRO A 155 -11.53 -7.06 -0.87
N LEU A 156 -10.63 -6.16 -1.30
CA LEU A 156 -10.45 -5.87 -2.73
C LEU A 156 -9.64 -6.93 -3.47
N ILE A 157 -8.63 -7.52 -2.82
CA ILE A 157 -7.71 -8.47 -3.48
C ILE A 157 -7.42 -9.73 -2.66
N TYR A 158 -7.22 -9.65 -1.34
CA TYR A 158 -6.74 -10.81 -0.57
C TYR A 158 -7.82 -11.84 -0.25
N GLU A 159 -9.10 -11.46 -0.19
CA GLU A 159 -10.22 -12.42 -0.06
C GLU A 159 -10.54 -13.18 -1.35
N ASN A 160 -9.98 -12.75 -2.49
CA ASN A 160 -10.19 -13.43 -3.76
C ASN A 160 -9.46 -14.77 -3.79
N GLN A 161 -10.20 -15.88 -3.77
CA GLN A 161 -9.64 -17.24 -3.74
C GLN A 161 -8.70 -17.58 -4.91
N ILE A 162 -8.91 -16.97 -6.08
CA ILE A 162 -8.02 -17.17 -7.22
C ILE A 162 -6.70 -16.46 -6.97
N PHE A 163 -6.73 -15.23 -6.45
CA PHE A 163 -5.54 -14.48 -6.06
C PHE A 163 -4.78 -15.18 -4.92
N GLN A 164 -5.47 -15.76 -3.93
CA GLN A 164 -4.85 -16.57 -2.88
C GLN A 164 -4.03 -17.73 -3.44
N LYS A 165 -4.59 -18.47 -4.42
CA LYS A 165 -3.85 -19.57 -5.08
C LYS A 165 -2.61 -19.10 -5.85
N VAL A 166 -2.65 -17.88 -6.41
CA VAL A 166 -1.46 -17.28 -7.04
C VAL A 166 -0.39 -17.00 -5.99
N LEU A 167 -0.77 -16.50 -4.82
CA LEU A 167 0.15 -16.25 -3.70
C LEU A 167 0.71 -17.56 -3.12
N ASP A 168 -0.11 -18.61 -3.00
CA ASP A 168 0.34 -19.94 -2.57
C ASP A 168 1.37 -20.49 -3.57
N LEU A 169 1.10 -20.38 -4.87
CA LEU A 169 2.04 -20.79 -5.91
C LEU A 169 3.35 -20.00 -5.81
N GLN A 170 3.27 -18.68 -5.62
CA GLN A 170 4.45 -17.85 -5.41
C GLN A 170 5.26 -18.30 -4.19
N ALA A 171 4.62 -18.59 -3.07
CA ALA A 171 5.30 -19.07 -1.85
C ALA A 171 6.02 -20.41 -2.06
N LEU A 172 5.49 -21.28 -2.93
CA LEU A 172 6.12 -22.57 -3.27
C LEU A 172 7.28 -22.42 -4.27
N THR A 173 7.30 -21.36 -5.07
CA THR A 173 8.29 -21.15 -6.12
C THR A 173 9.30 -20.05 -5.81
N GLU A 174 9.14 -19.30 -4.72
CA GLU A 174 10.07 -18.24 -4.33
C GLU A 174 11.49 -18.81 -4.12
N GLY A 175 12.50 -18.10 -4.65
CA GLY A 175 13.90 -18.54 -4.59
C GLY A 175 14.36 -19.39 -5.78
N PHE A 176 13.45 -19.86 -6.65
CA PHE A 176 13.83 -20.38 -7.96
C PHE A 176 14.18 -19.25 -8.93
N PRO A 177 15.12 -19.46 -9.87
CA PRO A 177 15.43 -18.48 -10.90
C PRO A 177 14.15 -18.08 -11.65
N GLY A 178 13.83 -16.78 -11.59
CA GLY A 178 12.65 -16.25 -12.24
C GLY A 178 11.37 -16.30 -11.38
N PHE A 179 11.47 -16.30 -10.05
CA PHE A 179 10.34 -16.05 -9.16
C PHE A 179 10.74 -15.07 -8.04
N PRO A 180 10.00 -13.95 -7.85
CA PRO A 180 10.36 -12.94 -6.88
C PRO A 180 10.08 -13.42 -5.45
N LEU A 181 10.99 -13.08 -4.53
CA LEU A 181 10.79 -13.29 -3.10
C LEU A 181 9.67 -12.39 -2.56
N ARG A 182 8.95 -12.86 -1.55
CA ARG A 182 8.01 -12.03 -0.77
C ARG A 182 8.78 -11.11 0.18
N VAL A 183 9.29 -10.00 -0.35
CA VAL A 183 10.22 -9.11 0.36
C VAL A 183 9.82 -7.65 0.27
N ALA A 184 10.06 -6.89 1.33
CA ALA A 184 10.07 -5.44 1.35
C ALA A 184 11.52 -4.97 1.49
N ALA A 185 12.09 -4.41 0.42
CA ALA A 185 13.45 -3.87 0.42
C ALA A 185 13.42 -2.33 0.54
N PHE A 186 14.18 -1.80 1.49
CA PHE A 186 14.36 -0.38 1.78
C PHE A 186 15.46 0.23 0.92
N SER A 187 15.37 0.03 -0.40
CA SER A 187 16.28 0.57 -1.40
C SER A 187 15.51 0.95 -2.67
N THR A 188 16.21 1.51 -3.65
CA THR A 188 15.66 1.76 -5.00
C THR A 188 15.60 0.49 -5.86
N THR A 189 16.22 -0.61 -5.46
CA THR A 189 16.18 -1.87 -6.19
C THR A 189 15.04 -2.77 -5.71
N CYS A 190 14.67 -3.78 -6.50
CA CYS A 190 13.60 -4.72 -6.16
C CYS A 190 13.95 -5.63 -4.98
N ASP A 191 15.23 -5.97 -4.84
CA ASP A 191 15.76 -6.71 -3.71
C ASP A 191 17.18 -6.21 -3.39
N VAL A 192 17.65 -6.53 -2.19
CA VAL A 192 19.01 -6.28 -1.70
C VAL A 192 19.46 -7.49 -0.90
N GLU A 193 20.76 -7.80 -0.92
CA GLU A 193 21.30 -8.90 -0.10
C GLU A 193 21.48 -8.49 1.37
N GLU A 194 21.58 -7.20 1.66
CA GLU A 194 21.76 -6.70 3.02
C GLU A 194 20.50 -6.91 3.86
N GLU A 195 20.58 -7.83 4.83
CA GLU A 195 19.47 -8.20 5.71
C GLU A 195 18.90 -7.00 6.49
N LYS A 196 19.72 -5.99 6.80
CA LYS A 196 19.27 -4.78 7.52
C LYS A 196 18.39 -3.86 6.68
N LEU A 197 18.41 -4.01 5.36
CA LEU A 197 17.68 -3.19 4.40
C LEU A 197 16.51 -3.97 3.78
N ARG A 198 16.12 -5.10 4.36
CA ARG A 198 14.98 -5.87 3.85
C ARG A 198 14.25 -6.63 4.94
N GLU A 199 12.97 -6.85 4.70
CA GLU A 199 12.15 -7.78 5.47
C GLU A 199 11.54 -8.80 4.50
N GLN A 200 11.76 -10.08 4.76
CA GLN A 200 11.20 -11.17 3.95
C GLN A 200 10.14 -11.93 4.75
N MET A 201 9.02 -12.24 4.11
CA MET A 201 8.02 -13.14 4.68
C MET A 201 8.47 -14.59 4.49
N THR A 202 8.93 -15.22 5.56
CA THR A 202 9.39 -16.62 5.54
C THR A 202 8.31 -17.60 6.00
N GLU A 203 7.31 -17.12 6.74
CA GLU A 203 6.25 -17.94 7.33
C GLU A 203 4.89 -17.26 7.19
N GLY A 204 3.84 -18.09 7.08
CA GLY A 204 2.46 -17.65 6.95
C GLY A 204 2.05 -17.30 5.52
N ASP A 205 0.81 -16.84 5.41
CA ASP A 205 0.11 -16.63 4.15
C ASP A 205 -0.16 -15.14 3.94
N LEU A 206 0.22 -14.59 2.78
CA LEU A 206 0.11 -13.15 2.49
C LEU A 206 -1.33 -12.63 2.49
N TYR A 207 -2.32 -13.51 2.31
CA TYR A 207 -3.74 -13.16 2.30
C TYR A 207 -4.43 -13.35 3.66
N ASN A 208 -3.76 -14.01 4.61
CA ASN A 208 -4.28 -14.11 5.97
C ASN A 208 -4.01 -12.80 6.70
N GLU A 209 -5.07 -12.14 7.16
CA GLU A 209 -5.00 -10.83 7.81
C GLU A 209 -3.97 -10.77 8.95
N THR A 210 -3.99 -11.77 9.83
CA THR A 210 -3.09 -11.81 10.99
C THR A 210 -1.64 -12.02 10.56
N HIS A 211 -1.37 -13.00 9.69
CA HIS A 211 -0.02 -13.26 9.19
C HIS A 211 0.54 -12.04 8.45
N ARG A 212 -0.30 -11.39 7.66
CA ARG A 212 0.08 -10.22 6.88
C ARG A 212 0.32 -9.00 7.76
N MET A 213 -0.55 -8.71 8.73
CA MET A 213 -0.32 -7.60 9.67
C MET A 213 0.92 -7.82 10.54
N ASN A 214 1.24 -9.06 10.90
CA ASN A 214 2.52 -9.38 11.55
C ASN A 214 3.71 -9.04 10.63
N PHE A 215 3.62 -9.36 9.33
CA PHE A 215 4.66 -9.02 8.37
C PHE A 215 4.78 -7.51 8.13
N ILE A 216 3.66 -6.80 7.96
CA ILE A 216 3.62 -5.34 7.83
C ILE A 216 4.21 -4.67 9.08
N THR A 217 3.95 -5.21 10.27
CA THR A 217 4.52 -4.68 11.52
C THR A 217 6.04 -4.85 11.55
N LYS A 218 6.59 -5.99 11.09
CA LYS A 218 8.05 -6.15 10.94
C LYS A 218 8.65 -5.13 9.99
N ILE A 219 8.02 -4.96 8.82
CA ILE A 219 8.39 -3.94 7.82
C ILE A 219 8.38 -2.54 8.45
N ALA A 220 7.31 -2.18 9.16
CA ALA A 220 7.16 -0.88 9.80
C ALA A 220 8.26 -0.64 10.85
N ASN A 221 8.60 -1.66 11.65
CA ASN A 221 9.68 -1.56 12.64
C ASN A 221 11.03 -1.28 11.98
N THR A 222 11.37 -2.03 10.93
CA THR A 222 12.64 -1.85 10.22
C THR A 222 12.69 -0.51 9.50
N TYR A 223 11.60 -0.10 8.85
CA TYR A 223 11.46 1.25 8.30
C TYR A 223 11.67 2.33 9.36
N HIS A 224 11.03 2.17 10.52
CA HIS A 224 11.11 3.15 11.60
C HIS A 224 12.55 3.28 12.11
N LEU A 225 13.21 2.16 12.39
CA LEU A 225 14.63 2.13 12.79
C LEU A 225 15.53 2.81 11.75
N LEU A 226 15.36 2.48 10.46
CA LEU A 226 16.15 3.08 9.38
C LEU A 226 15.88 4.59 9.25
N MET A 227 14.64 5.03 9.42
CA MET A 227 14.32 6.47 9.42
C MET A 227 14.92 7.22 10.61
N GLN A 228 15.22 6.56 11.75
CA GLN A 228 15.89 7.18 12.90
C GLN A 228 17.42 7.18 12.75
N TYR A 229 18.02 6.09 12.26
CA TYR A 229 19.48 5.91 12.28
C TYR A 229 20.16 6.13 10.92
N ASN A 230 19.43 5.94 9.83
CA ASN A 230 19.90 6.07 8.44
C ASN A 230 19.01 7.04 7.63
N THR A 231 18.58 8.14 8.25
CA THR A 231 17.56 9.06 7.70
C THR A 231 17.90 9.57 6.29
N GLU A 232 19.14 10.02 6.08
CA GLU A 232 19.58 10.59 4.79
C GLU A 232 19.44 9.56 3.66
N TYR A 233 19.95 8.35 3.87
CA TYR A 233 19.80 7.24 2.92
C TYR A 233 18.33 6.93 2.60
N MET A 234 17.47 6.89 3.62
CA MET A 234 16.04 6.61 3.42
C MET A 234 15.35 7.72 2.63
N GLU A 235 15.64 8.98 2.94
CA GLU A 235 15.07 10.14 2.24
C GLU A 235 15.57 10.21 0.78
N GLU A 236 16.82 9.88 0.51
CA GLU A 236 17.38 9.74 -0.84
C GLU A 236 16.68 8.62 -1.63
N CYS A 237 16.50 7.45 -1.02
CA CYS A 237 15.81 6.32 -1.66
C CYS A 237 14.37 6.70 -2.03
N ILE A 238 13.62 7.28 -1.10
CA ILE A 238 12.21 7.66 -1.37
C ILE A 238 12.17 8.75 -2.44
N THR A 239 13.09 9.72 -2.41
CA THR A 239 13.19 10.76 -3.44
C THR A 239 13.47 10.15 -4.80
N SER A 240 14.37 9.18 -4.89
CA SER A 240 14.66 8.46 -6.13
C SER A 240 13.44 7.70 -6.67
N ILE A 241 12.75 6.94 -5.81
CA ILE A 241 11.52 6.20 -6.17
C ILE A 241 10.44 7.16 -6.69
N SER A 242 10.26 8.31 -6.03
CA SER A 242 9.25 9.31 -6.41
C SER A 242 9.46 9.92 -7.80
N ASN A 243 10.68 9.86 -8.33
CA ASN A 243 11.05 10.42 -9.63
C ASN A 243 11.02 9.40 -10.78
N TRP A 244 10.62 8.15 -10.53
CA TRP A 244 10.62 7.11 -11.57
C TRP A 244 9.71 7.39 -12.76
N SER A 245 8.64 8.17 -12.58
CA SER A 245 7.79 8.60 -13.68
C SER A 245 8.49 9.56 -14.65
N ASN A 246 9.57 10.23 -14.22
CA ASN A 246 10.33 11.19 -15.02
C ASN A 246 11.53 10.54 -15.75
N ALA A 247 11.76 9.24 -15.54
CA ALA A 247 12.85 8.48 -16.13
C ALA A 247 12.41 7.63 -17.35
N ALA A 248 11.13 7.72 -17.74
CA ALA A 248 10.54 7.02 -18.87
C ALA A 248 10.27 7.97 -20.06
#